data_AF-A0A914Y278-F1
#
_entry.id   AF-A0A914Y278-F1
#
_cell.length_a   1.000
_cell.length_b   1.000
_cell.length_c   1.000
_cell.angle_alpha   90.00
_cell.angle_beta   90.00
_cell.angle_gamma   90.00
#
_symmetry.space_group_name_H-M   'P 1'
#
loop_
_entity.id
_entity.type
_entity.pdbx_description
1 polymer ?
#
loop_
_entity_poly.entity_id
_entity_poly.type
_entity_poly.pdbx_seq_one_letter_code
_entity_poly.pdbx_strand_id
1 'polypeptide(L)'
;MAQKAVKFLKKYLVDDQDRLLRTAYSDENRQNVFQISKPILAFSDDYAFLIQALLDLYEADFDESHLKWAEKLQNDMDEHFFDKEHSVGYFNSRDSDSTVFARLQEDQDGAEPCANSVASNNLLRLSDIFGDKEYRKKAGDIFNGKVMVF
;
A
#
# COMPACT_ATOMS: atom_id res chain seq x y z
N MET A 1 6.28 -20.33 -4.37
CA MET A 1 4.93 -19.88 -4.79
C MET A 1 4.83 -18.36 -4.71
N ALA A 2 5.20 -17.75 -3.58
CA ALA A 2 5.17 -16.30 -3.37
C ALA A 2 5.98 -15.46 -4.39
N GLN A 3 7.21 -15.83 -4.75
CA GLN A 3 7.98 -15.12 -5.78
C GLN A 3 7.30 -15.09 -7.16
N LYS A 4 6.51 -16.12 -7.51
CA LYS A 4 5.71 -16.11 -8.75
C LYS A 4 4.55 -15.11 -8.65
N ALA A 5 3.96 -14.95 -7.47
CA ALA A 5 2.92 -13.95 -7.22
C ALA A 5 3.49 -12.53 -7.34
N VAL A 6 4.65 -12.23 -6.74
CA VAL A 6 5.35 -10.93 -6.91
C VAL A 6 5.60 -10.62 -8.38
N LYS A 7 6.10 -11.60 -9.15
CA LYS A 7 6.32 -11.44 -10.60
C LYS A 7 5.02 -11.19 -11.37
N PHE A 8 3.92 -11.81 -10.97
CA PHE A 8 2.60 -11.57 -11.54
C PHE A 8 2.13 -10.13 -11.26
N LEU A 9 2.21 -9.69 -9.99
CA LEU A 9 1.82 -8.34 -9.58
C LEU A 9 2.60 -7.27 -10.35
N LYS A 10 3.93 -7.39 -10.39
CA LYS A 10 4.79 -6.47 -11.17
C LYS A 10 4.44 -6.43 -12.66
N LYS A 11 3.97 -7.55 -13.23
CA LYS A 11 3.67 -7.66 -14.66
C LYS A 11 2.29 -7.11 -15.02
N TYR A 12 1.30 -7.26 -14.15
CA TYR A 12 -0.10 -7.04 -14.52
C TYR A 12 -0.84 -6.02 -13.64
N LEU A 13 -0.32 -5.69 -12.46
CA LEU A 13 -0.89 -4.71 -11.54
C LEU A 13 -0.04 -3.45 -11.38
N VAL A 14 0.93 -3.23 -12.25
CA VAL A 14 1.68 -1.97 -12.34
C VAL A 14 1.47 -1.41 -13.74
N ASP A 15 1.04 -0.16 -13.83
CA ASP A 15 0.86 0.52 -15.12
C ASP A 15 2.16 1.12 -15.66
N ASP A 16 2.09 1.70 -16.86
CA ASP A 16 3.27 2.30 -17.53
C ASP A 16 3.81 3.54 -16.80
N GLN A 17 3.02 4.14 -15.90
CA GLN A 17 3.43 5.23 -15.01
C GLN A 17 3.87 4.72 -13.64
N ASP A 18 4.09 3.41 -13.51
CA ASP A 18 4.62 2.78 -12.31
C ASP A 18 3.67 2.83 -11.10
N ARG A 19 2.36 2.98 -11.36
CA ARG A 19 1.32 3.03 -10.33
C ARG A 19 0.69 1.66 -10.15
N LEU A 20 0.36 1.33 -8.89
CA LEU A 20 -0.31 0.09 -8.55
C LEU A 20 -1.79 0.14 -8.98
N LEU A 21 -2.27 -0.98 -9.51
CA LEU A 21 -3.65 -1.18 -9.97
C LEU A 21 -4.38 -2.12 -9.00
N ARG A 22 -5.68 -1.86 -8.76
CA ARG A 22 -6.52 -2.66 -7.85
C ARG A 22 -6.76 -4.08 -8.36
N THR A 23 -6.88 -4.25 -9.68
CA THR A 23 -7.38 -5.49 -10.27
C THR A 23 -6.76 -5.77 -11.62
N ALA A 24 -6.75 -7.04 -12.01
CA ALA A 24 -6.45 -7.51 -13.36
C ALA A 24 -7.50 -8.57 -13.73
N TYR A 25 -7.82 -8.64 -15.02
CA TYR A 25 -8.82 -9.55 -15.55
C TYR A 25 -8.16 -10.67 -16.32
N SER A 26 -8.84 -11.80 -16.44
CA SER A 26 -8.43 -12.88 -17.33
C SER A 26 -9.57 -13.32 -18.23
N ASP A 27 -9.22 -13.92 -19.36
CA ASP A 27 -10.20 -14.66 -20.15
C ASP A 27 -10.73 -15.89 -19.39
N GLU A 28 -11.79 -16.51 -19.92
CA GLU A 28 -12.44 -17.68 -19.30
C GLU A 28 -11.45 -18.83 -19.06
N ASN A 29 -10.46 -18.98 -19.95
CA ASN A 29 -9.45 -20.02 -19.88
C ASN A 29 -8.24 -19.66 -19.00
N ARG A 30 -8.20 -18.44 -18.44
CA ARG A 30 -7.09 -17.87 -17.65
C ARG A 30 -5.73 -17.88 -18.37
N GLN A 31 -5.74 -17.85 -19.69
CA GLN A 31 -4.53 -17.87 -20.52
C GLN A 31 -4.02 -16.45 -20.78
N ASN A 32 -4.94 -15.49 -20.88
CA ASN A 32 -4.62 -14.09 -21.16
C ASN A 32 -5.05 -13.21 -19.98
N VAL A 33 -4.11 -12.43 -19.45
CA VAL A 33 -4.36 -11.44 -18.40
C VAL A 33 -4.32 -10.06 -19.04
N PHE A 34 -5.33 -9.24 -18.76
CA PHE A 34 -5.50 -7.92 -19.37
C PHE A 34 -6.09 -6.91 -18.40
N GLN A 35 -6.00 -5.65 -18.79
CA GLN A 35 -6.62 -4.52 -18.11
C GLN A 35 -7.78 -3.97 -18.93
N ILE A 36 -8.77 -3.37 -18.24
CA ILE A 36 -9.85 -2.64 -18.91
C ILE A 36 -9.35 -1.30 -19.45
N SER A 37 -10.13 -0.65 -20.32
CA SER A 37 -9.75 0.59 -21.00
C SER A 37 -9.42 1.76 -20.06
N LYS A 38 -10.00 1.76 -18.85
CA LYS A 38 -9.67 2.68 -17.76
C LYS A 38 -9.41 1.86 -16.50
N PRO A 39 -8.16 1.44 -16.25
CA PRO A 39 -7.81 0.65 -15.08
C PRO A 39 -8.13 1.39 -13.78
N ILE A 40 -8.47 0.63 -12.75
CA ILE A 40 -8.74 1.17 -11.41
C ILE A 40 -7.40 1.21 -10.66
N LEU A 41 -7.01 2.40 -10.20
CA LEU A 41 -5.82 2.56 -9.37
C LEU A 41 -6.04 1.90 -8.02
N ALA A 42 -4.96 1.41 -7.42
CA ALA A 42 -4.97 0.81 -6.11
C ALA A 42 -5.35 1.82 -5.00
N PHE A 43 -5.96 1.30 -3.95
CA PHE A 43 -6.33 2.01 -2.72
C PHE A 43 -5.26 1.79 -1.64
N SER A 44 -5.36 2.50 -0.52
CA SER A 44 -4.33 2.43 0.53
C SER A 44 -4.18 1.05 1.17
N ASP A 45 -5.23 0.23 1.20
CA ASP A 45 -5.20 -1.17 1.64
C ASP A 45 -4.33 -2.03 0.71
N ASP A 46 -4.47 -1.91 -0.61
CA ASP A 46 -3.63 -2.63 -1.58
C ASP A 46 -2.14 -2.33 -1.35
N TYR A 47 -1.80 -1.07 -1.10
CA TYR A 47 -0.44 -0.66 -0.77
C TYR A 47 -0.01 -1.27 0.57
N ALA A 48 -0.77 -1.08 1.64
CA ALA A 48 -0.42 -1.55 2.97
C ALA A 48 -0.16 -3.06 3.02
N PHE A 49 -1.06 -3.86 2.46
CA PHE A 49 -0.93 -5.31 2.45
C PHE A 49 0.18 -5.81 1.51
N LEU A 50 0.38 -5.16 0.35
CA LEU A 50 1.48 -5.53 -0.54
C LEU A 50 2.84 -5.22 0.08
N ILE A 51 3.00 -4.06 0.72
CA ILE A 51 4.22 -3.69 1.44
C ILE A 51 4.50 -4.73 2.53
N GLN A 52 3.50 -5.08 3.33
CA GLN A 52 3.64 -6.11 4.37
C GLN A 52 4.11 -7.44 3.78
N ALA A 53 3.46 -7.92 2.71
CA ALA A 53 3.83 -9.18 2.06
C ALA A 53 5.25 -9.15 1.46
N LEU A 54 5.72 -8.01 0.98
CA LEU A 54 7.08 -7.86 0.46
C LEU A 54 8.12 -7.84 1.58
N LEU A 55 7.83 -7.19 2.70
CA LEU A 55 8.69 -7.24 3.88
C LEU A 55 8.77 -8.67 4.44
N ASP A 56 7.65 -9.39 4.49
CA ASP A 56 7.62 -10.81 4.92
C ASP A 56 8.46 -11.69 3.99
N LEU A 57 8.40 -11.45 2.69
CA LEU A 57 9.22 -12.18 1.72
C LEU A 57 10.71 -11.87 1.90
N TYR A 58 11.06 -10.61 2.07
CA TYR A 58 12.43 -10.21 2.35
C TYR A 58 12.97 -10.87 3.63
N GLU A 59 12.19 -10.93 4.71
CA GLU A 59 12.61 -11.62 5.93
C GLU A 59 12.71 -13.15 5.75
N ALA A 60 11.98 -13.72 4.80
CA ALA A 60 12.00 -15.16 4.52
C ALA A 60 13.15 -15.60 3.62
N ASP A 61 13.56 -14.79 2.63
CA ASP A 61 14.57 -15.17 1.63
C ASP A 61 15.73 -14.18 1.44
N PHE A 62 15.69 -13.02 2.08
CA PHE A 62 16.67 -11.92 2.00
C PHE A 62 16.92 -11.39 0.58
N ASP A 63 15.99 -11.57 -0.36
CA ASP A 63 16.07 -10.92 -1.67
C ASP A 63 15.76 -9.41 -1.53
N GLU A 64 16.81 -8.59 -1.62
CA GLU A 64 16.71 -7.12 -1.52
C GLU A 64 15.73 -6.50 -2.53
N SER A 65 15.39 -7.18 -3.62
CA SER A 65 14.42 -6.68 -4.59
C SER A 65 12.99 -6.59 -4.02
N HIS A 66 12.69 -7.36 -2.99
CA HIS A 66 11.45 -7.26 -2.22
C HIS A 66 11.46 -6.01 -1.34
N LEU A 67 12.53 -5.82 -0.57
CA LEU A 67 12.70 -4.66 0.30
C LEU A 67 12.70 -3.33 -0.47
N LYS A 68 13.43 -3.25 -1.59
CA LYS A 68 13.46 -2.04 -2.45
C LYS A 68 12.09 -1.71 -3.03
N TRP A 69 11.30 -2.73 -3.35
CA TRP A 69 9.95 -2.49 -3.85
C TRP A 69 8.99 -2.07 -2.74
N ALA A 70 9.10 -2.66 -1.55
CA ALA A 70 8.35 -2.27 -0.37
C ALA A 70 8.60 -0.80 0.01
N GLU A 71 9.87 -0.38 0.05
CA GLU A 71 10.27 1.00 0.34
C GLU A 71 9.66 1.99 -0.67
N LYS A 72 9.76 1.68 -1.97
CA LYS A 72 9.17 2.51 -3.02
C LYS A 72 7.65 2.61 -2.87
N LEU A 73 6.96 1.49 -2.66
CA LEU A 73 5.52 1.48 -2.45
C LEU A 73 5.13 2.25 -1.19
N GLN A 74 5.92 2.19 -0.11
CA GLN A 74 5.69 3.00 1.09
C GLN A 74 5.80 4.49 0.78
N ASN A 75 6.83 4.91 0.03
CA ASN A 75 6.97 6.30 -0.36
C ASN A 75 5.81 6.79 -1.24
N ASP A 76 5.34 5.96 -2.17
CA ASP A 76 4.15 6.27 -2.99
C ASP A 76 2.88 6.33 -2.13
N MET A 77 2.74 5.44 -1.15
CA MET A 77 1.63 5.42 -0.21
C MET A 77 1.61 6.70 0.64
N ASP A 78 2.78 7.10 1.14
CA ASP A 78 2.98 8.34 1.90
C ASP A 78 2.63 9.57 1.08
N GLU A 79 3.02 9.60 -0.20
CA GLU A 79 2.82 10.77 -1.03
C GLU A 79 1.34 11.01 -1.34
N HIS A 80 0.60 9.94 -1.66
CA HIS A 80 -0.75 10.04 -2.21
C HIS A 80 -1.89 9.83 -1.22
N PHE A 81 -1.62 9.14 -0.10
CA PHE A 81 -2.67 8.75 0.84
C PHE A 81 -2.48 9.35 2.22
N PHE A 82 -1.26 9.74 2.63
CA PHE A 82 -1.05 10.28 3.98
C PHE A 82 -1.75 11.63 4.17
N ASP A 83 -2.40 11.80 5.31
CA ASP A 83 -2.98 13.07 5.73
C ASP A 83 -1.89 14.02 6.20
N LYS A 84 -1.34 14.77 5.24
CA LYS A 84 -0.32 15.78 5.49
C LYS A 84 -0.82 16.95 6.34
N GLU A 85 -2.14 17.18 6.41
CA GLU A 85 -2.73 18.30 7.16
C GLU A 85 -2.82 17.98 8.65
N HIS A 86 -3.33 16.80 9.00
CA HIS A 86 -3.57 16.41 10.39
C HIS A 86 -2.53 15.43 10.94
N SER A 87 -1.75 14.78 10.07
CA SER A 87 -0.76 13.74 10.42
C SER A 87 -1.37 12.56 11.20
N VAL A 88 -2.58 12.12 10.83
CA VAL A 88 -3.34 11.11 11.61
C VAL A 88 -3.52 9.75 10.94
N GLY A 89 -3.07 9.57 9.70
CA GLY A 89 -3.29 8.31 8.97
C GLY A 89 -3.26 8.45 7.46
N TYR A 90 -3.73 7.41 6.79
CA TYR A 90 -3.90 7.34 5.34
C TYR A 90 -5.38 7.36 4.97
N PHE A 91 -5.71 8.16 3.97
CA PHE A 91 -7.00 8.11 3.29
C PHE A 91 -7.12 6.80 2.48
N ASN A 92 -8.35 6.35 2.24
CA ASN A 92 -8.62 5.14 1.46
C ASN A 92 -8.24 5.29 -0.03
N SER A 93 -8.53 6.44 -0.64
CA SER A 93 -8.24 6.72 -2.06
C SER A 93 -7.13 7.76 -2.25
N ARG A 94 -6.56 7.80 -3.47
CA ARG A 94 -5.55 8.81 -3.85
C ARG A 94 -6.14 10.22 -3.82
N ASP A 95 -5.29 11.19 -3.52
CA ASP A 95 -5.58 12.63 -3.58
C ASP A 95 -6.01 13.12 -4.97
N SER A 96 -5.53 12.47 -6.03
CA SER A 96 -5.84 12.81 -7.42
C SER A 96 -7.12 12.17 -7.97
N ASP A 97 -7.83 11.34 -7.19
CA ASP A 97 -9.02 10.62 -7.68
C ASP A 97 -10.27 11.50 -7.59
N SER A 98 -10.63 12.13 -8.72
CA SER A 98 -11.81 12.98 -8.82
C SER A 98 -13.15 12.21 -8.83
N THR A 99 -13.13 10.87 -8.88
CA THR A 99 -14.36 10.05 -8.85
C THR A 99 -14.84 9.78 -7.44
N VAL A 100 -13.97 9.95 -6.45
CA VAL A 100 -14.28 9.78 -5.02
C VAL A 100 -14.68 11.14 -4.44
N PHE A 101 -15.97 11.29 -4.14
CA PHE A 101 -16.52 12.56 -3.63
C PHE A 101 -15.98 12.95 -2.24
N ALA A 102 -15.78 11.96 -1.37
CA ALA A 102 -15.20 12.14 -0.05
C ALA A 102 -14.21 11.01 0.23
N ARG A 103 -13.00 11.38 0.65
CA ARG A 103 -11.96 10.44 1.06
C ARG A 103 -12.16 10.12 2.54
N LEU A 104 -12.13 8.85 2.89
CA LEU A 104 -12.34 8.39 4.27
C LEU A 104 -11.01 7.89 4.83
N GLN A 105 -10.83 8.06 6.13
CA GLN A 105 -9.78 7.41 6.90
C GLN A 105 -10.43 6.36 7.79
N GLU A 106 -9.87 5.17 7.79
CA GLU A 106 -10.33 4.09 8.68
C GLU A 106 -9.50 4.11 9.96
N ASP A 107 -10.16 4.29 11.10
CA ASP A 107 -9.52 4.39 12.42
C ASP A 107 -9.84 3.20 13.33
N GLN A 108 -10.80 2.37 12.95
CA GLN A 108 -11.21 1.19 13.68
C GLN A 108 -10.79 -0.07 12.93
N ASP A 109 -10.09 -0.94 13.65
CA ASP A 109 -9.81 -2.30 13.21
C ASP A 109 -11.06 -3.16 13.40
N GLY A 110 -11.43 -3.92 12.37
CA GLY A 110 -12.62 -4.77 12.34
C GLY A 110 -12.27 -6.25 12.48
N ALA A 111 -12.88 -7.09 11.64
CA ALA A 111 -12.42 -8.47 11.47
C ALA A 111 -11.19 -8.58 10.55
N GLU A 112 -11.01 -7.58 9.67
CA GLU A 112 -9.83 -7.40 8.82
C GLU A 112 -9.07 -6.16 9.31
N PRO A 113 -7.72 -6.24 9.40
CA PRO A 113 -6.91 -5.11 9.83
C PRO A 113 -7.05 -3.94 8.87
N CYS A 114 -7.34 -2.75 9.41
CA CYS A 114 -7.44 -1.55 8.59
C CYS A 114 -6.07 -1.17 8.01
N ALA A 115 -6.08 -0.45 6.88
CA ALA A 115 -4.87 -0.05 6.18
C ALA A 115 -3.90 0.74 7.08
N ASN A 116 -4.42 1.55 8.01
CA ASN A 116 -3.62 2.33 8.96
C ASN A 116 -2.84 1.46 9.95
N SER A 117 -3.47 0.41 10.49
CA SER A 117 -2.80 -0.56 11.38
C SER A 117 -1.66 -1.28 10.67
N VAL A 118 -1.93 -1.78 9.46
CA VAL A 118 -0.94 -2.51 8.65
C VAL A 118 0.20 -1.58 8.24
N ALA A 119 -0.10 -0.37 7.76
CA ALA A 119 0.90 0.61 7.37
C ALA A 119 1.77 1.06 8.56
N SER A 120 1.18 1.25 9.74
CA SER A 120 1.94 1.58 10.96
C SER A 120 2.94 0.48 11.31
N ASN A 121 2.54 -0.79 11.18
CA ASN A 121 3.45 -1.92 11.38
C ASN A 121 4.58 -1.95 10.33
N ASN A 122 4.24 -1.74 9.06
CA ASN A 122 5.22 -1.65 7.98
C ASN A 122 6.25 -0.54 8.22
N LEU A 123 5.79 0.66 8.62
CA LEU A 123 6.67 1.78 8.97
C LEU A 123 7.64 1.42 10.10
N LEU A 124 7.17 0.73 11.15
CA LEU A 124 8.06 0.28 12.23
C LEU A 124 9.12 -0.70 11.72
N ARG A 125 8.73 -1.67 10.89
CA ARG A 125 9.66 -2.63 10.28
C ARG A 125 10.69 -1.94 9.38
N LEU A 126 10.24 -1.01 8.54
CA LEU A 126 11.11 -0.20 7.67
C LEU A 126 12.08 0.65 8.51
N SER A 127 11.62 1.23 9.62
CA SER A 127 12.48 1.97 10.55
C SER A 127 13.58 1.10 11.15
N ASP A 128 13.24 -0.12 11.58
CA ASP A 128 14.22 -1.05 12.16
C ASP A 128 15.21 -1.57 11.09
N ILE A 129 14.77 -1.79 9.85
CA ILE A 129 15.62 -2.26 8.75
C ILE A 129 16.57 -1.16 8.25
N PHE A 130 16.06 0.04 8.00
CA PHE A 130 16.84 1.15 7.40
C PHE A 130 17.52 2.05 8.43
N GLY A 131 17.13 1.98 9.71
CA GLY A 131 17.59 2.89 10.76
C GLY A 131 17.06 4.33 10.61
N ASP A 132 16.09 4.56 9.73
CA ASP A 132 15.46 5.86 9.52
C ASP A 132 14.40 6.12 10.59
N LYS A 133 14.59 7.20 11.36
CA LYS A 133 13.70 7.60 12.45
C LYS A 133 12.40 8.24 11.94
N GLU A 134 12.37 8.74 10.72
CA GLU A 134 11.16 9.35 10.15
C GLU A 134 10.04 8.32 10.00
N TYR A 135 10.36 7.07 9.66
CA TYR A 135 9.37 5.99 9.63
C TYR A 135 8.76 5.71 11.01
N ARG A 136 9.59 5.62 12.06
CA ARG A 136 9.09 5.42 13.44
C ARG A 136 8.30 6.62 13.93
N LYS A 137 8.70 7.85 13.59
CA LYS A 137 7.95 9.06 13.90
C LYS A 137 6.57 9.03 13.26
N LYS A 138 6.49 8.73 11.96
CA LYS A 138 5.23 8.64 11.22
C LYS A 138 4.30 7.55 11.78
N ALA A 139 4.84 6.38 12.15
CA ALA A 139 4.04 5.37 12.85
C ALA A 139 3.47 5.91 14.18
N GLY A 140 4.28 6.66 14.94
CA GLY A 140 3.84 7.36 16.15
C GLY A 140 2.76 8.41 15.89
N ASP A 141 2.86 9.15 14.79
CA ASP A 141 1.85 10.15 14.39
C ASP A 141 0.50 9.47 14.11
N ILE A 142 0.50 8.31 13.42
CA ILE A 142 -0.71 7.51 13.17
C ILE A 142 -1.32 7.00 14.49
N PHE A 143 -0.51 6.47 15.42
CA PHE A 143 -1.02 5.97 16.70
C PHE A 143 -1.62 7.06 17.60
N ASN A 144 -1.09 8.28 17.51
CA ASN A 144 -1.55 9.42 18.32
C ASN A 144 -2.66 10.23 17.62
N GLY A 145 -2.86 9.99 16.32
CA GLY A 145 -3.85 10.67 15.51
C GLY A 145 -5.27 10.32 15.94
N LYS A 146 -6.09 11.33 16.17
CA LYS A 146 -7.55 11.15 16.24
C LYS A 146 -8.10 11.37 14.85
N VAL A 147 -8.51 10.30 14.19
CA VAL A 147 -9.28 10.40 12.95
C VAL A 147 -10.59 11.12 13.25
N MET A 148 -10.84 12.24 12.58
CA MET A 148 -12.12 12.93 12.69
C MET A 148 -13.13 12.24 11.78
N VAL A 149 -14.07 11.53 12.40
CA VAL A 149 -15.26 11.00 11.72
C VAL A 149 -16.34 12.10 11.78
N PHE A 150 -16.77 12.59 10.60
CA PHE A 150 -17.87 13.57 10.49
C PHE A 150 -19.25 12.94 10.66
#